data_AF-A0A7S8IV68-F1
#
_entry.id   AF-A0A7S8IV68-F1
#
_cell.length_a   1.000
_cell.length_b   1.000
_cell.length_c   1.000
_cell.angle_alpha   90.00
_cell.angle_beta   90.00
_cell.angle_gamma   90.00
#
_symmetry.space_group_name_H-M   'P 1'
#
loop_
_entity.id
_entity.type
_entity.pdbx_description
1 polymer ?
#
loop_
_entity_poly.entity_id
_entity_poly.type
_entity_poly.pdbx_seq_one_letter_code
_entity_poly.pdbx_strand_id
1 'polypeptide(L)'
;MQFIARASRSFDRKTRVLVSKLRPTIESAIPWWIVTWLVLSAWKVSGALGEGPSGSDVAYTVLPYLLIALAPVVALRLAESAFTDRSTAWTPRTRLARIGRWRDVAVETAREHRLFGPVGFLASLTIGMLLNVVLRSGEFLLAVPAIGTAAPDWARALFLSMAFETMAMNFLYMVCFVMALRAVPAFPRMLVATWIVDLAFQLRTATIVGSHEALPPDVAIALTGVLQGNVQKVCISIFIWLPYLLLSKRVNLTYRHRLAR
;
A
#
# COMPACT_ATOMS: atom_id res chain seq x y z
N MET A 1 14.54 -23.88 -25.04
CA MET A 1 15.02 -22.64 -24.37
C MET A 1 14.74 -21.34 -25.14
N GLN A 2 14.82 -21.29 -26.47
CA GLN A 2 14.62 -20.03 -27.23
C GLN A 2 13.19 -19.43 -27.11
N PHE A 3 12.16 -20.27 -27.00
CA PHE A 3 10.77 -19.81 -26.80
C PHE A 3 10.57 -19.06 -25.48
N ILE A 4 11.06 -19.62 -24.36
CA ILE A 4 11.03 -18.99 -23.03
C ILE A 4 11.79 -17.67 -23.04
N ALA A 5 12.95 -17.64 -23.69
CA ALA A 5 13.72 -16.41 -23.83
C ALA A 5 12.93 -15.34 -24.61
N ARG A 6 12.30 -15.67 -25.74
CA ARG A 6 11.47 -14.73 -26.52
C ARG A 6 10.24 -14.25 -25.74
N ALA A 7 9.54 -15.15 -25.06
CA ALA A 7 8.39 -14.82 -24.22
C ALA A 7 8.78 -13.83 -23.11
N SER A 8 9.92 -14.07 -22.44
CA SER A 8 10.46 -13.17 -21.42
C SER A 8 10.80 -11.78 -21.96
N ARG A 9 11.39 -11.66 -23.17
CA ARG A 9 11.65 -10.32 -23.77
C ARG A 9 10.36 -9.58 -24.12
N SER A 10 9.38 -10.30 -24.67
CA SER A 10 8.07 -9.72 -24.99
C SER A 10 7.38 -9.19 -23.73
N PHE A 11 7.42 -9.97 -22.65
CA PHE A 11 6.89 -9.59 -21.34
C PHE A 11 7.61 -8.37 -20.74
N ASP A 12 8.95 -8.35 -20.76
CA ASP A 12 9.74 -7.21 -20.29
C ASP A 12 9.43 -5.93 -21.09
N ARG A 13 9.24 -6.04 -22.41
CA ARG A 13 8.88 -4.88 -23.26
C ARG A 13 7.50 -4.35 -22.91
N LYS A 14 6.50 -5.23 -22.78
CA LYS A 14 5.12 -4.86 -22.42
C LYS A 14 5.08 -4.20 -21.04
N THR A 15 5.73 -4.79 -20.04
CA THR A 15 5.78 -4.24 -18.68
C THR A 15 6.53 -2.92 -18.61
N ARG A 16 7.58 -2.71 -19.43
CA ARG A 16 8.25 -1.42 -19.53
C ARG A 16 7.32 -0.31 -20.03
N VAL A 17 6.54 -0.57 -21.08
CA VAL A 17 5.54 0.37 -21.60
C VAL A 17 4.46 0.65 -20.57
N LEU A 18 4.03 -0.38 -19.82
CA LEU A 18 3.05 -0.22 -18.74
C LEU A 18 3.59 0.69 -17.64
N VAL A 19 4.79 0.40 -17.14
CA VAL A 19 5.46 1.18 -16.08
C VAL A 19 5.73 2.61 -16.50
N SER A 20 6.14 2.85 -17.75
CA SER A 20 6.34 4.22 -18.25
C SER A 20 5.03 5.01 -18.32
N LYS A 21 3.91 4.33 -18.55
CA LYS A 21 2.58 4.94 -18.56
C LYS A 21 1.95 5.08 -17.18
N LEU A 22 2.38 4.29 -16.18
CA LEU A 22 1.77 4.32 -14.84
C LEU A 22 1.77 5.72 -14.22
N ARG A 23 2.88 6.46 -14.30
CA ARG A 23 2.97 7.81 -13.71
C ARG A 23 1.95 8.79 -14.30
N PRO A 24 1.93 9.07 -15.62
CA PRO A 24 0.93 9.98 -16.18
C PRO A 24 -0.50 9.46 -16.00
N THR A 25 -0.72 8.14 -16.04
CA THR A 25 -2.04 7.55 -15.76
C THR A 25 -2.48 7.81 -14.32
N ILE A 26 -1.59 7.72 -13.33
CA ILE A 26 -1.94 8.00 -11.93
C ILE A 26 -2.27 9.46 -11.72
N GLU A 27 -1.50 10.38 -12.32
CA GLU A 27 -1.82 11.82 -12.26
C GLU A 27 -3.23 12.10 -12.79
N SER A 28 -3.61 11.47 -13.90
CA SER A 28 -4.98 11.58 -14.42
C SER A 28 -6.03 10.85 -13.57
N ALA A 29 -5.63 9.83 -12.80
CA ALA A 29 -6.54 9.04 -11.97
C ALA A 29 -6.80 9.68 -10.60
N ILE A 30 -5.95 10.58 -10.10
CA ILE A 30 -6.15 11.30 -8.83
C ILE A 30 -7.49 12.03 -8.76
N PRO A 31 -7.89 12.88 -9.73
CA PRO A 31 -9.17 13.57 -9.66
C PRO A 31 -10.34 12.57 -9.65
N TRP A 32 -10.26 11.51 -10.46
CA TRP A 32 -11.27 10.45 -10.46
C TRP A 32 -11.36 9.74 -9.11
N TRP A 33 -10.22 9.40 -8.51
CA TRP A 33 -10.15 8.82 -7.18
C TRP A 33 -10.84 9.69 -6.14
N ILE A 34 -10.49 10.98 -6.09
CA ILE A 34 -11.06 11.94 -5.14
C ILE A 34 -12.57 12.06 -5.35
N VAL A 35 -13.03 12.27 -6.58
CA VAL A 35 -14.46 12.44 -6.89
C VAL A 35 -15.25 11.18 -6.55
N THR A 36 -14.79 10.01 -7.01
CA THR A 36 -15.47 8.73 -6.72
C THR A 36 -15.53 8.47 -5.22
N TRP A 37 -14.43 8.71 -4.50
CA TRP A 37 -14.41 8.53 -3.05
C TRP A 37 -15.34 9.49 -2.31
N LEU A 38 -15.33 10.78 -2.68
CA LEU A 38 -16.20 11.79 -2.07
C LEU A 38 -17.68 11.49 -2.33
N VAL A 39 -18.05 11.06 -3.52
CA VAL A 39 -19.44 10.68 -3.84
C VAL A 39 -19.88 9.47 -3.00
N LEU A 40 -19.06 8.41 -2.96
CA LEU A 40 -19.39 7.19 -2.21
C LEU A 40 -19.44 7.46 -0.69
N SER A 41 -18.51 8.25 -0.16
CA SER A 41 -18.50 8.61 1.25
C SER A 41 -19.64 9.56 1.61
N ALA A 42 -19.99 10.53 0.76
CA ALA A 42 -21.14 11.41 0.99
C ALA A 42 -22.45 10.61 1.06
N TRP A 43 -22.66 9.67 0.13
CA TRP A 43 -23.81 8.77 0.16
C TRP A 43 -23.86 7.94 1.45
N LYS A 44 -22.70 7.43 1.90
CA LYS A 44 -22.62 6.64 3.13
C LYS A 44 -22.87 7.47 4.39
N VAL A 45 -22.31 8.68 4.46
CA VAL A 45 -22.46 9.59 5.59
C VAL A 45 -23.87 10.16 5.68
N SER A 46 -24.55 10.41 4.56
CA SER A 46 -25.92 10.94 4.56
C SER A 46 -26.92 10.01 5.25
N GLY A 47 -26.65 8.70 5.27
CA GLY A 47 -27.49 7.75 6.01
C GLY A 47 -27.18 7.64 7.51
N ALA A 48 -26.06 8.20 7.96
CA ALA A 48 -25.60 8.09 9.35
C ALA A 48 -25.80 9.38 10.17
N LEU A 49 -25.94 10.53 9.51
CA LEU A 49 -26.26 11.78 10.18
C LEU A 49 -27.77 11.82 10.50
N GLY A 50 -28.10 12.03 11.78
CA GLY A 50 -29.49 12.26 12.21
C GLY A 50 -30.02 13.63 11.82
N GLU A 51 -31.26 13.94 12.21
CA GLU A 51 -31.84 15.27 12.01
C GLU A 51 -31.13 16.30 12.89
N GLY A 52 -30.62 17.39 12.29
CA GLY A 52 -29.91 18.46 13.02
C GLY A 52 -28.57 18.04 13.63
N PRO A 53 -27.62 17.48 12.86
CA PRO A 53 -26.35 16.99 13.40
C PRO A 53 -25.53 18.16 13.96
N SER A 54 -24.93 17.96 15.13
CA SER A 54 -24.00 18.96 15.67
C SER A 54 -22.75 19.07 14.79
N GLY A 55 -22.08 20.22 14.80
CA GLY A 55 -20.84 20.41 14.04
C GLY A 55 -19.76 19.38 14.39
N SER A 56 -19.71 18.94 15.65
CA SER A 56 -18.84 17.86 16.11
C SER A 56 -19.21 16.50 15.51
N ASP A 57 -20.49 16.20 15.31
CA ASP A 57 -20.93 14.93 14.72
C ASP A 57 -20.55 14.84 13.25
N VAL A 58 -20.74 15.95 12.54
CA VAL A 58 -20.33 16.07 11.15
C VAL A 58 -18.81 15.90 11.05
N ALA A 59 -18.04 16.61 11.87
CA ALA A 59 -16.58 16.51 11.87
C ALA A 59 -16.10 15.09 12.19
N TYR A 60 -16.63 14.45 13.24
CA TYR A 60 -16.28 13.09 13.64
C TYR A 60 -16.54 12.07 12.53
N THR A 61 -17.68 12.20 11.86
CA THR A 61 -18.10 11.24 10.83
C THR A 61 -17.37 11.47 9.52
N VAL A 62 -17.22 12.73 9.08
CA VAL A 62 -16.69 13.09 7.75
C VAL A 62 -15.16 13.08 7.71
N LEU A 63 -14.49 13.53 8.77
CA LEU A 63 -13.04 13.71 8.78
C LEU A 63 -12.27 12.43 8.41
N PRO A 64 -12.60 11.23 8.94
CA PRO A 64 -11.88 10.01 8.56
C PRO A 64 -12.01 9.68 7.07
N TYR A 65 -13.17 9.91 6.44
CA TYR A 65 -13.33 9.72 4.99
C TYR A 65 -12.46 10.69 4.19
N LEU A 66 -12.40 11.97 4.58
CA LEU A 66 -11.52 12.94 3.92
C LEU A 66 -10.05 12.55 4.04
N LEU A 67 -9.63 12.12 5.23
CA LEU A 67 -8.26 11.69 5.48
C LEU A 67 -7.89 10.45 4.65
N ILE A 68 -8.79 9.47 4.53
CA ILE A 68 -8.56 8.29 3.68
C ILE A 68 -8.43 8.68 2.20
N ALA A 69 -9.26 9.63 1.73
CA ALA A 69 -9.22 10.12 0.36
C ALA A 69 -7.88 10.78 0.03
N LEU A 70 -7.40 11.62 0.95
CA LEU A 70 -6.21 12.46 0.77
C LEU A 70 -4.91 11.71 1.06
N ALA A 71 -4.92 10.72 1.94
CA ALA A 71 -3.73 9.96 2.33
C ALA A 71 -2.86 9.47 1.16
N PRO A 72 -3.39 8.75 0.14
CA PRO A 72 -2.58 8.33 -0.99
C PRO A 72 -2.10 9.52 -1.83
N VAL A 73 -2.88 10.59 -1.98
CA VAL A 73 -2.49 11.77 -2.76
C VAL A 73 -1.33 12.50 -2.08
N VAL A 74 -1.42 12.72 -0.77
CA VAL A 74 -0.37 13.35 0.03
C VAL A 74 0.88 12.48 0.02
N ALA A 75 0.75 11.16 0.21
CA ALA A 75 1.87 10.23 0.14
C ALA A 75 2.58 10.26 -1.20
N LEU A 76 1.83 10.28 -2.31
CA LEU A 76 2.37 10.39 -3.66
C LEU A 76 3.20 11.68 -3.79
N ARG A 77 2.61 12.84 -3.48
CA ARG A 77 3.28 14.14 -3.60
C ARG A 77 4.51 14.25 -2.71
N LEU A 78 4.41 13.79 -1.46
CA LEU A 78 5.51 13.82 -0.50
C LEU A 78 6.65 12.89 -0.91
N ALA A 79 6.34 11.66 -1.35
CA ALA A 79 7.38 10.74 -1.82
C ALA A 79 8.01 11.25 -3.13
N GLU A 80 7.24 11.87 -4.01
CA GLU A 80 7.77 12.46 -5.23
C GLU A 80 8.71 13.64 -4.97
N SER A 81 8.43 14.48 -3.99
CA SER A 81 9.33 15.58 -3.59
C SER A 81 10.54 15.07 -2.82
N ALA A 82 10.37 14.09 -1.92
CA ALA A 82 11.45 13.52 -1.13
C ALA A 82 12.48 12.76 -1.98
N PHE A 83 12.07 12.14 -3.09
CA PHE A 83 12.94 11.32 -3.94
C PHE A 83 13.22 11.97 -5.31
N THR A 84 13.34 13.31 -5.35
CA THR A 84 13.54 14.09 -6.58
C THR A 84 14.79 13.69 -7.35
N ASP A 85 15.90 13.45 -6.65
CA ASP A 85 17.15 13.03 -7.28
C ASP A 85 17.36 11.51 -7.16
N ARG A 86 17.56 10.86 -8.31
CA ARG A 86 17.89 9.43 -8.37
C ARG A 86 19.31 9.14 -7.85
N SER A 87 20.13 10.17 -7.64
CA SER A 87 21.53 10.11 -7.20
C SER A 87 21.70 10.22 -5.68
N THR A 88 20.80 10.93 -4.98
CA THR A 88 20.87 11.16 -3.52
C THR A 88 20.19 10.05 -2.72
N ALA A 89 19.73 8.99 -3.37
CA ALA A 89 19.01 7.91 -2.73
C ALA A 89 19.93 7.19 -1.72
N TRP A 90 19.66 7.41 -0.44
CA TRP A 90 20.38 6.85 0.70
C TRP A 90 20.63 5.36 0.50
N THR A 91 21.90 4.96 0.52
CA THR A 91 22.28 3.55 0.48
C THR A 91 22.35 3.01 1.91
N PRO A 92 21.43 2.14 2.33
CA PRO A 92 21.44 1.60 3.68
C PRO A 92 22.73 0.84 3.99
N ARG A 93 23.39 1.24 5.09
CA ARG A 93 24.62 0.59 5.60
C ARG A 93 24.41 -0.87 5.97
N THR A 94 23.21 -1.23 6.47
CA THR A 94 22.88 -2.58 6.90
C THR A 94 22.41 -3.45 5.73
N ARG A 95 23.09 -4.57 5.49
CA ARG A 95 22.83 -5.48 4.37
C ARG A 95 21.89 -6.61 4.81
N LEU A 96 20.57 -6.48 4.56
CA LEU A 96 19.57 -7.50 4.94
C LEU A 96 19.69 -8.80 4.13
N ALA A 97 20.11 -8.73 2.86
CA ALA A 97 20.32 -9.90 2.03
C ALA A 97 21.82 -10.15 1.87
N ARG A 98 22.36 -11.10 2.64
CA ARG A 98 23.68 -11.70 2.45
C ARG A 98 23.63 -13.02 1.68
N ILE A 99 22.43 -13.54 1.43
CA ILE A 99 22.22 -14.83 0.77
C ILE A 99 22.55 -14.69 -0.72
N GLY A 100 23.54 -15.45 -1.20
CA GLY A 100 23.97 -15.51 -2.59
C GLY A 100 25.36 -14.90 -2.85
N ARG A 101 25.99 -15.29 -3.97
CA ARG A 101 27.29 -14.76 -4.41
C ARG A 101 27.08 -13.51 -5.26
N TRP A 102 27.14 -12.34 -4.64
CA TRP A 102 26.91 -11.06 -5.29
C TRP A 102 28.21 -10.27 -5.47
N ARG A 103 28.29 -9.49 -6.56
CA ARG A 103 29.31 -8.47 -6.79
C ARG A 103 28.63 -7.11 -6.78
N ASP A 104 29.15 -6.20 -5.96
CA ASP A 104 28.71 -4.80 -5.95
C ASP A 104 29.10 -4.16 -7.30
N VAL A 105 28.21 -3.35 -7.88
CA VAL A 105 28.44 -2.63 -9.15
C VAL A 105 28.18 -1.13 -8.96
N ALA A 106 28.90 -0.31 -9.73
CA ALA A 106 28.64 1.13 -9.78
C ALA A 106 27.21 1.41 -10.24
N VAL A 107 26.64 2.54 -9.80
CA VAL A 107 25.25 2.90 -10.08
C VAL A 107 25.03 3.09 -11.59
N GLU A 108 26.02 3.65 -12.27
CA GLU A 108 26.05 3.91 -13.70
C GLU A 108 25.98 2.58 -14.46
N THR A 109 26.88 1.65 -14.12
CA THR A 109 26.88 0.29 -14.69
C THR A 109 25.58 -0.47 -14.40
N ALA A 110 25.00 -0.28 -13.21
CA ALA A 110 23.72 -0.89 -12.86
C ALA A 110 22.59 -0.38 -13.75
N ARG A 111 22.57 0.92 -14.08
CA ARG A 111 21.53 1.57 -14.90
C ARG A 111 21.58 1.18 -16.37
N GLU A 112 22.79 0.98 -16.91
CA GLU A 112 22.99 0.52 -18.28
C GLU A 112 22.57 -0.95 -18.47
N HIS A 113 22.55 -1.72 -17.38
CA HIS A 113 22.24 -3.13 -17.44
C HIS A 113 20.75 -3.38 -17.74
N ARG A 114 20.47 -4.27 -18.69
CA ARG A 114 19.11 -4.55 -19.20
C ARG A 114 18.08 -4.95 -18.13
N LEU A 115 18.53 -5.56 -17.03
CA LEU A 115 17.67 -5.94 -15.91
C LEU A 115 17.30 -4.77 -14.99
N PHE A 116 17.84 -3.57 -15.18
CA PHE A 116 17.53 -2.43 -14.32
C PHE A 116 16.09 -1.93 -14.52
N GLY A 117 15.48 -1.51 -13.41
CA GLY A 117 14.18 -0.86 -13.37
C GLY A 117 13.01 -1.75 -12.90
N PRO A 118 11.84 -1.13 -12.61
CA PRO A 118 10.68 -1.81 -12.03
C PRO A 118 9.83 -2.55 -13.08
N VAL A 119 10.46 -3.39 -13.91
CA VAL A 119 9.79 -4.14 -14.99
C VAL A 119 9.70 -5.65 -14.71
N GLY A 120 9.00 -6.39 -15.57
CA GLY A 120 8.77 -7.82 -15.39
C GLY A 120 7.89 -8.10 -14.17
N PHE A 121 8.24 -9.12 -13.37
CA PHE A 121 7.49 -9.48 -12.15
C PHE A 121 7.50 -8.37 -11.07
N LEU A 122 8.45 -7.45 -11.13
CA LEU A 122 8.45 -6.28 -10.24
C LEU A 122 7.34 -5.27 -10.62
N ALA A 123 6.90 -5.26 -11.88
CA ALA A 123 5.79 -4.42 -12.31
C ALA A 123 4.46 -4.88 -11.70
N SER A 124 4.23 -6.20 -11.58
CA SER A 124 3.02 -6.72 -10.91
C SER A 124 3.02 -6.42 -9.41
N LEU A 125 4.17 -6.45 -8.73
CA LEU A 125 4.26 -5.96 -7.34
C LEU A 125 3.88 -4.47 -7.26
N THR A 126 4.40 -3.67 -8.18
CA THR A 126 4.15 -2.23 -8.23
C THR A 126 2.67 -1.92 -8.43
N ILE A 127 2.01 -2.64 -9.34
CA ILE A 127 0.56 -2.54 -9.55
C ILE A 127 -0.21 -3.09 -8.35
N GLY A 128 0.27 -4.18 -7.74
CA GLY A 128 -0.33 -4.78 -6.54
C GLY A 128 -0.38 -3.80 -5.37
N MET A 129 0.62 -2.93 -5.21
CA MET A 129 0.59 -1.88 -4.19
C MET A 129 -0.49 -0.82 -4.45
N LEU A 130 -0.70 -0.41 -5.72
CA LEU A 130 -1.81 0.48 -6.07
C LEU A 130 -3.16 -0.19 -5.85
N LEU A 131 -3.27 -1.45 -6.26
CA LEU A 131 -4.50 -2.22 -6.08
C LEU A 131 -4.83 -2.38 -4.60
N ASN A 132 -3.83 -2.52 -3.72
CA ASN A 132 -4.04 -2.57 -2.27
C ASN A 132 -4.75 -1.29 -1.77
N VAL A 133 -4.34 -0.10 -2.23
CA VAL A 133 -4.99 1.16 -1.88
C VAL A 133 -6.48 1.13 -2.24
N VAL A 134 -6.80 0.71 -3.46
CA VAL A 134 -8.20 0.66 -3.93
C VAL A 134 -9.02 -0.37 -3.17
N LEU A 135 -8.53 -1.61 -3.08
CA LEU A 135 -9.26 -2.72 -2.44
C LEU A 135 -9.48 -2.46 -0.95
N ARG A 136 -8.45 -1.99 -0.24
CA ARG A 136 -8.54 -1.70 1.19
C ARG A 136 -9.54 -0.58 1.49
N SER A 137 -9.52 0.46 0.67
CA SER A 137 -10.47 1.56 0.81
C SER A 137 -11.90 1.12 0.49
N GLY A 138 -12.07 0.25 -0.51
CA GLY A 138 -13.35 -0.39 -0.82
C GLY A 138 -13.85 -1.28 0.32
N GLU A 139 -12.98 -2.07 0.94
CA GLU A 139 -13.31 -2.89 2.11
C GLU A 139 -13.78 -2.03 3.28
N PHE A 140 -13.11 -0.90 3.55
CA PHE A 140 -13.58 0.05 4.56
C PHE A 140 -14.98 0.61 4.20
N LEU A 141 -15.17 1.04 2.96
CA LEU A 141 -16.46 1.55 2.48
C LEU A 141 -17.59 0.52 2.47
N LEU A 142 -17.29 -0.77 2.42
CA LEU A 142 -18.32 -1.82 2.41
C LEU A 142 -18.56 -2.39 3.81
N ALA A 143 -17.50 -2.62 4.58
CA ALA A 143 -17.57 -3.32 5.86
C ALA A 143 -17.89 -2.40 7.05
N VAL A 144 -17.44 -1.14 7.04
CA VAL A 144 -17.50 -0.27 8.23
C VAL A 144 -18.59 0.79 8.05
N PRO A 145 -19.73 0.73 8.76
CA PRO A 145 -20.78 1.75 8.65
C PRO A 145 -20.26 3.14 9.01
N ALA A 146 -20.91 4.19 8.50
CA ALA A 146 -20.65 5.54 8.99
C ALA A 146 -21.26 5.66 10.40
N ILE A 147 -20.47 6.15 11.35
CA ILE A 147 -20.81 6.17 12.77
C ILE A 147 -20.73 7.60 13.30
N GLY A 148 -21.85 8.11 13.82
CA GLY A 148 -21.92 9.40 14.53
C GLY A 148 -21.52 9.28 16.00
N THR A 149 -21.49 10.41 16.72
CA THR A 149 -21.08 10.43 18.13
C THR A 149 -22.08 9.75 19.06
N ALA A 150 -23.35 9.60 18.68
CA ALA A 150 -24.35 8.93 19.53
C ALA A 150 -24.21 7.40 19.58
N ALA A 151 -23.33 6.82 18.76
CA ALA A 151 -23.16 5.37 18.68
C ALA A 151 -22.45 4.78 19.91
N PRO A 152 -22.62 3.46 20.16
CA PRO A 152 -21.90 2.75 21.22
C PRO A 152 -20.38 2.90 21.12
N ASP A 153 -19.70 2.88 22.27
CA ASP A 153 -18.24 3.02 22.36
C ASP A 153 -17.47 2.06 21.46
N TRP A 154 -17.85 0.79 21.44
CA TRP A 154 -17.21 -0.22 20.61
C TRP A 154 -17.29 0.12 19.11
N ALA A 155 -18.40 0.72 18.67
CA ALA A 155 -18.64 1.06 17.26
C ALA A 155 -17.80 2.27 16.87
N ARG A 156 -17.70 3.26 17.75
CA ARG A 156 -16.83 4.42 17.61
C ARG A 156 -15.35 4.00 17.54
N ALA A 157 -14.93 3.13 18.47
CA ALA A 157 -13.56 2.62 18.53
C ALA A 157 -13.19 1.80 17.27
N LEU A 158 -14.09 0.92 16.82
CA LEU A 158 -13.92 0.15 15.59
C LEU A 158 -13.81 1.06 14.36
N PHE A 159 -14.74 2.02 14.21
CA PHE A 159 -14.76 2.96 13.10
C PHE A 159 -13.44 3.74 12.99
N LEU A 160 -12.99 4.35 14.10
CA LEU A 160 -11.75 5.13 14.10
C LEU A 160 -10.51 4.24 13.89
N SER A 161 -10.47 3.05 14.47
CA SER A 161 -9.32 2.13 14.32
C SER A 161 -9.19 1.66 12.87
N MET A 162 -10.28 1.22 12.25
CA MET A 162 -10.31 0.80 10.86
C MET A 162 -10.03 1.95 9.89
N ALA A 163 -10.54 3.14 10.18
CA ALA A 163 -10.31 4.32 9.35
C ALA A 163 -8.84 4.75 9.40
N PHE A 164 -8.26 4.78 10.61
CA PHE A 164 -6.84 5.09 10.82
C PHE A 164 -5.95 4.08 10.12
N GLU A 165 -6.23 2.78 10.26
CA GLU A 165 -5.51 1.73 9.55
C GLU A 165 -5.58 1.94 8.02
N THR A 166 -6.78 2.13 7.48
CA THR A 166 -6.99 2.32 6.04
C THR A 166 -6.22 3.55 5.53
N MET A 167 -6.31 4.67 6.24
CA MET A 167 -5.57 5.90 5.95
C MET A 167 -4.05 5.65 5.97
N ALA A 168 -3.53 5.08 7.06
CA ALA A 168 -2.11 4.85 7.23
C ALA A 168 -1.56 3.88 6.18
N MET A 169 -2.29 2.80 5.87
CA MET A 169 -1.86 1.82 4.89
C MET A 169 -1.94 2.35 3.47
N ASN A 170 -2.96 3.13 3.12
CA ASN A 170 -3.02 3.83 1.83
C ASN A 170 -1.82 4.76 1.64
N PHE A 171 -1.46 5.48 2.69
CA PHE A 171 -0.28 6.34 2.70
C PHE A 171 1.00 5.52 2.48
N LEU A 172 1.24 4.50 3.31
CA LEU A 172 2.47 3.70 3.27
C LEU A 172 2.63 2.93 1.96
N TYR A 173 1.56 2.33 1.43
CA TYR A 173 1.62 1.63 0.14
C TYR A 173 1.89 2.57 -1.02
N MET A 174 1.36 3.80 -0.98
CA MET A 174 1.66 4.79 -2.00
C MET A 174 3.12 5.28 -1.92
N VAL A 175 3.68 5.45 -0.72
CA VAL A 175 5.12 5.72 -0.55
C VAL A 175 5.95 4.58 -1.15
N CYS A 176 5.64 3.33 -0.80
CA CYS A 176 6.31 2.15 -1.37
C CYS A 176 6.21 2.10 -2.89
N PHE A 177 5.04 2.44 -3.44
CA PHE A 177 4.81 2.51 -4.87
C PHE A 177 5.74 3.52 -5.56
N VAL A 178 5.84 4.74 -5.03
CA VAL A 178 6.74 5.77 -5.58
C VAL A 178 8.20 5.35 -5.48
N MET A 179 8.59 4.78 -4.34
CA MET A 179 9.95 4.26 -4.13
C MET A 179 10.28 3.16 -5.14
N ALA A 180 9.34 2.27 -5.44
CA ALA A 180 9.52 1.23 -6.45
C ALA A 180 9.70 1.83 -7.86
N LEU A 181 8.82 2.75 -8.25
CA LEU A 181 8.89 3.41 -9.56
C LEU A 181 10.20 4.17 -9.77
N ARG A 182 10.70 4.83 -8.71
CA ARG A 182 11.93 5.61 -8.76
C ARG A 182 13.20 4.80 -8.48
N ALA A 183 13.08 3.48 -8.34
CA ALA A 183 14.20 2.59 -8.03
C ALA A 183 14.96 2.98 -6.73
N VAL A 184 14.25 3.47 -5.71
CA VAL A 184 14.85 3.92 -4.44
C VAL A 184 15.38 2.71 -3.67
N PRO A 185 16.69 2.64 -3.28
CA PRO A 185 17.29 1.47 -2.63
C PRO A 185 16.61 1.00 -1.33
N ALA A 186 15.95 1.93 -0.62
CA ALA A 186 15.21 1.63 0.60
C ALA A 186 13.86 0.91 0.34
N PHE A 187 13.36 0.85 -0.90
CA PHE A 187 12.04 0.28 -1.24
C PHE A 187 11.79 -1.09 -0.61
N PRO A 188 12.66 -2.12 -0.78
CA PRO A 188 12.36 -3.45 -0.23
C PRO A 188 12.25 -3.45 1.30
N ARG A 189 12.96 -2.56 2.00
CA ARG A 189 12.88 -2.43 3.47
C ARG A 189 11.60 -1.76 3.88
N MET A 190 11.25 -0.67 3.20
CA MET A 190 10.01 0.05 3.44
C MET A 190 8.81 -0.87 3.26
N LEU A 191 8.78 -1.69 2.20
CA LEU A 191 7.68 -2.62 1.98
C LEU A 191 7.54 -3.69 3.09
N VAL A 192 8.67 -4.22 3.59
CA VAL A 192 8.65 -5.14 4.73
C VAL A 192 8.15 -4.43 6.00
N ALA A 193 8.61 -3.21 6.26
CA ALA A 193 8.13 -2.41 7.38
C ALA A 193 6.61 -2.16 7.26
N THR A 194 6.11 -1.83 6.06
CA THR A 194 4.69 -1.66 5.77
C THR A 194 3.90 -2.93 6.08
N TRP A 195 4.38 -4.12 5.71
CA TRP A 195 3.71 -5.38 6.08
C TRP A 195 3.68 -5.64 7.59
N ILE A 196 4.75 -5.31 8.32
CA ILE A 196 4.80 -5.45 9.77
C ILE A 196 3.81 -4.49 10.43
N VAL A 197 3.78 -3.24 9.98
CA VAL A 197 2.81 -2.23 10.45
C VAL A 197 1.38 -2.66 10.15
N ASP A 198 1.13 -3.26 8.99
CA ASP A 198 -0.19 -3.80 8.63
C ASP A 198 -0.65 -4.85 9.65
N LEU A 199 0.18 -5.88 9.89
CA LEU A 199 -0.12 -6.92 10.88
C LEU A 199 -0.31 -6.35 12.29
N ALA A 200 0.51 -5.36 12.67
CA ALA A 200 0.38 -4.69 13.97
C ALA A 200 -0.95 -3.94 14.10
N PHE A 201 -1.44 -3.29 13.04
CA PHE A 201 -2.75 -2.67 13.05
C PHE A 201 -3.89 -3.69 13.12
N GLN A 202 -3.82 -4.82 12.41
CA GLN A 202 -4.83 -5.88 12.53
C GLN A 202 -4.94 -6.39 13.98
N LEU A 203 -3.79 -6.66 14.62
CA LEU A 203 -3.74 -7.11 16.01
C LEU A 203 -4.27 -6.05 16.96
N ARG A 204 -3.87 -4.78 16.77
CA ARG A 204 -4.35 -3.66 17.58
C ARG A 204 -5.87 -3.52 17.49
N THR A 205 -6.45 -3.56 16.29
CA THR A 205 -7.90 -3.46 16.09
C THR A 205 -8.61 -4.64 16.78
N ALA A 206 -8.07 -5.86 16.66
CA ALA A 206 -8.60 -7.02 17.37
C ALA A 206 -8.60 -6.83 18.89
N THR A 207 -7.50 -6.33 19.47
CA THR A 207 -7.39 -6.10 20.92
C THR A 207 -8.31 -4.99 21.40
N ILE A 208 -8.39 -3.86 20.68
CA ILE A 208 -9.27 -2.75 21.05
C ILE A 208 -10.71 -3.23 21.08
N VAL A 209 -11.17 -3.87 20.01
CA VAL A 209 -12.58 -4.27 19.90
C VAL A 209 -12.91 -5.43 20.84
N GLY A 210 -12.00 -6.39 21.01
CA GLY A 210 -12.17 -7.50 21.94
C GLY A 210 -12.17 -7.10 23.41
N SER A 211 -11.72 -5.89 23.75
CA SER A 211 -11.76 -5.37 25.13
C SER A 211 -13.10 -4.77 25.55
N HIS A 212 -14.05 -4.61 24.62
CA HIS A 212 -15.37 -4.06 24.92
C HIS A 212 -16.36 -5.16 25.33
N GLU A 213 -16.86 -5.09 26.56
CA GLU A 213 -17.81 -6.06 27.13
C GLU A 213 -19.18 -6.09 26.41
N ALA A 214 -19.54 -5.02 25.70
CA ALA A 214 -20.84 -4.84 25.05
C ALA A 214 -20.82 -5.09 23.53
N LEU A 215 -19.82 -5.81 22.99
CA LEU A 215 -19.74 -6.11 21.56
C LEU A 215 -20.81 -7.15 21.16
N PRO A 216 -21.73 -6.85 20.23
CA PRO A 216 -22.71 -7.84 19.78
C PRO A 216 -22.02 -9.04 19.10
N PRO A 217 -22.47 -10.29 19.36
CA PRO A 217 -21.84 -11.50 18.80
C PRO A 217 -21.73 -11.48 17.27
N ASP A 218 -22.76 -10.99 16.58
CA ASP A 218 -22.76 -10.92 15.11
C ASP A 218 -21.69 -9.97 14.57
N VAL A 219 -21.43 -8.86 15.27
CA VAL A 219 -20.37 -7.92 14.93
C VAL A 219 -19.00 -8.55 15.18
N ALA A 220 -18.84 -9.30 16.28
CA ALA A 220 -17.59 -10.00 16.58
C ALA A 220 -17.23 -11.04 15.50
N ILE A 221 -18.23 -11.79 15.02
CA ILE A 221 -18.06 -12.77 13.94
C ILE A 221 -17.66 -12.06 12.63
N ALA A 222 -18.39 -11.01 12.26
CA ALA A 222 -18.09 -10.23 11.05
C ALA A 222 -16.69 -9.61 11.09
N LEU A 223 -16.32 -9.00 12.23
CA LEU A 223 -15.00 -8.40 12.43
C LEU A 223 -13.89 -9.45 12.34
N THR A 224 -14.09 -10.63 12.94
CA THR A 224 -13.13 -11.73 12.86
C THR A 224 -12.88 -12.13 11.41
N GLY A 225 -13.94 -12.25 10.61
CA GLY A 225 -13.83 -12.54 9.18
C GLY A 225 -13.02 -11.50 8.41
N VAL A 226 -13.26 -10.20 8.67
CA VAL A 226 -12.52 -9.09 8.04
C VAL A 226 -11.05 -9.11 8.43
N LEU A 227 -10.74 -9.19 9.73
CA LEU A 227 -9.37 -9.18 10.24
C LEU A 227 -8.59 -10.41 9.77
N GLN A 228 -9.19 -11.60 9.84
CA GLN A 228 -8.58 -12.83 9.33
C GLN A 228 -8.29 -12.72 7.83
N GLY A 229 -9.25 -12.21 7.04
CA GLY A 229 -9.06 -11.99 5.61
C GLY A 229 -7.90 -11.04 5.33
N ASN A 230 -7.76 -9.97 6.11
CA ASN A 230 -6.67 -9.00 5.94
C ASN A 230 -5.30 -9.58 6.32
N VAL A 231 -5.21 -10.27 7.47
CA VAL A 231 -3.99 -10.98 7.87
C VAL A 231 -3.59 -12.00 6.80
N GLN A 232 -4.55 -12.77 6.26
CA GLN A 232 -4.28 -13.74 5.20
C GLN A 232 -3.74 -13.07 3.93
N LYS A 233 -4.31 -11.95 3.49
CA LYS A 233 -3.81 -11.20 2.33
C LYS A 233 -2.37 -10.73 2.54
N VAL A 234 -2.04 -10.23 3.73
CA VAL A 234 -0.67 -9.80 4.06
C VAL A 234 0.29 -10.98 4.08
N CYS A 235 -0.08 -12.10 4.72
CA CYS A 235 0.73 -13.30 4.75
C CYS A 235 0.98 -13.88 3.34
N ILE A 236 -0.04 -13.92 2.48
CA ILE A 236 0.10 -14.32 1.08
C ILE A 236 1.06 -13.37 0.35
N SER A 237 0.93 -12.07 0.57
CA SER A 237 1.83 -11.05 -0.01
C SER A 237 3.28 -11.27 0.43
N ILE A 238 3.53 -11.45 1.73
CA ILE A 238 4.86 -11.76 2.27
C ILE A 238 5.40 -13.05 1.64
N PHE A 239 4.60 -14.12 1.61
CA PHE A 239 5.01 -15.42 1.09
C PHE A 239 5.45 -15.36 -0.38
N ILE A 240 4.72 -14.61 -1.20
CA ILE A 240 5.02 -14.46 -2.63
C ILE A 240 6.21 -13.50 -2.84
N TRP A 241 6.19 -12.35 -2.18
CA TRP A 241 7.07 -11.24 -2.54
C TRP A 241 8.38 -11.21 -1.76
N LEU A 242 8.42 -11.68 -0.51
CA LEU A 242 9.65 -11.66 0.29
C LEU A 242 10.77 -12.50 -0.35
N PRO A 243 10.54 -13.76 -0.80
CA PRO A 243 11.57 -14.52 -1.49
C PRO A 243 12.04 -13.82 -2.77
N TYR A 244 11.11 -13.24 -3.54
CA TYR A 244 11.43 -12.48 -4.74
C TYR A 244 12.30 -11.25 -4.43
N LEU A 245 11.95 -10.48 -3.39
CA LEU A 245 12.71 -9.29 -2.97
C LEU A 245 14.10 -9.64 -2.45
N LEU A 246 14.29 -10.83 -1.87
CA LEU A 246 15.59 -11.27 -1.37
C LEU A 246 16.49 -11.80 -2.49
N LEU A 247 15.96 -12.67 -3.35
CA LEU A 247 16.75 -13.50 -4.27
C LEU A 247 16.79 -13.01 -5.71
N SER A 248 15.84 -12.15 -6.13
CA SER A 248 15.75 -11.73 -7.53
C SER A 248 16.99 -10.94 -7.98
N LYS A 249 17.61 -11.38 -9.08
CA LYS A 249 18.72 -10.64 -9.74
C LYS A 249 18.28 -9.22 -10.12
N ARG A 250 17.03 -9.06 -10.59
CA ARG A 250 16.46 -7.77 -10.95
C ARG A 250 16.33 -6.84 -9.75
N VAL A 251 15.80 -7.34 -8.62
CA VAL A 251 15.66 -6.53 -7.39
C VAL A 251 17.03 -6.15 -6.83
N ASN A 252 17.97 -7.11 -6.79
CA ASN A 252 19.34 -6.85 -6.32
C ASN A 252 20.08 -5.83 -7.20
N LEU A 253 19.90 -5.89 -8.52
CA LEU A 253 20.48 -4.90 -9.41
C LEU A 253 19.81 -3.52 -9.24
N THR A 254 18.48 -3.46 -9.30
CA THR A 254 17.72 -2.20 -9.32
C THR A 254 17.82 -1.43 -7.99
N TYR A 255 17.74 -2.12 -6.85
CA TYR A 255 17.65 -1.46 -5.54
C TYR A 255 18.88 -1.67 -4.65
N ARG A 256 19.81 -2.54 -5.03
CA ARG A 256 21.02 -2.82 -4.23
C ARG A 256 22.31 -2.70 -5.03
N HIS A 257 22.23 -2.39 -6.33
CA HIS A 257 23.36 -2.27 -7.25
C HIS A 257 24.30 -3.49 -7.16
N ARG A 258 23.72 -4.69 -7.30
CA ARG A 258 24.44 -5.97 -7.25
C ARG A 258 24.12 -6.87 -8.42
N LEU A 259 25.13 -7.56 -8.92
CA LEU A 259 25.00 -8.63 -9.91
C LEU A 259 25.42 -9.97 -9.30
N ALA A 260 24.78 -11.05 -9.76
CA ALA A 260 25.24 -12.39 -9.42
C ALA A 260 26.62 -12.61 -10.06
N ARG A 261 27.54 -13.20 -9.30
CA ARG A 261 28.82 -13.69 -9.84
C ARG A 261 28.60 -14.89 -10.74
#